data_AF-A0A2V7U1A9-F1
#
_entry.id   AF-A0A2V7U1A9-F1
#
_cell.length_a   1.000
_cell.length_b   1.000
_cell.length_c   1.000
_cell.angle_alpha   90.00
_cell.angle_beta   90.00
_cell.angle_gamma   90.00
#
_symmetry.space_group_name_H-M   'P 1'
#
loop_
_entity.id
_entity.type
_entity.pdbx_description
1 polymer ?
#
loop_
_entity_poly.entity_id
_entity_poly.type
_entity_poly.pdbx_seq_one_letter_code
_entity_poly.pdbx_strand_id
1 'polypeptide(L)'
;MAKGFRVRLDDGSEMDLDSDMVRSWYDQGLIQGDTPMRAPGSKNWRRMDEVVEMRGWKESPGRAGSDDDEEAAGPAGPQKWRSYVASALLFAAAAGAGYMSFFPERWTPALAPVPWREIALGALVLALSLIRGWPIGRVFARVVMLLGAFALFPLAGLLIAQGVRGLPLLVLLSAWVVASGFFAFLGAVVATANAILFLVTILLGAAGVYYFGYVPPGTAPAASVTVSAPAPTAPPPTLSAAPASAPPGLTPSAGSAPDPGTALAVRAATQEIPLLSPRAAELLMSKSAAHILEPPEVFRRAYGLVGRGLYALSKSESKEMGDLHTALYASLPPDQRERLGEYIDRARNRYATTPEEDRRMSQLMKSAVLSLPADKRARLQALFEKALTAGLDKP
;
A
#
# COMPACT_ATOMS: atom_id res chain seq x y z
N MET A 1 31.30 -2.01 69.49
CA MET A 1 30.10 -1.39 68.88
C MET A 1 30.22 -1.59 67.38
N ALA A 2 29.36 -2.44 66.80
CA ALA A 2 29.43 -2.75 65.37
C ALA A 2 29.16 -1.47 64.56
N LYS A 3 30.09 -1.09 63.69
CA LYS A 3 29.91 0.08 62.82
C LYS A 3 28.94 -0.32 61.71
N GLY A 4 27.67 0.06 61.86
CA GLY A 4 26.65 -0.13 60.84
C GLY A 4 26.80 0.82 59.66
N PHE A 5 26.20 0.46 58.54
CA PHE A 5 25.89 1.34 57.43
C PHE A 5 24.75 2.26 57.84
N ARG A 6 24.88 3.55 57.58
CA ARG A 6 23.75 4.47 57.78
C ARG A 6 22.98 4.60 56.49
N VAL A 7 21.71 4.25 56.51
CA VAL A 7 20.79 4.32 55.37
C VAL A 7 19.84 5.48 55.58
N ARG A 8 19.56 6.23 54.51
CA ARG A 8 18.52 7.26 54.51
C ARG A 8 17.38 6.81 53.61
N LEU A 9 16.20 6.71 54.19
CA LEU A 9 14.97 6.30 53.52
C LEU A 9 14.26 7.50 52.88
N ASP A 10 13.29 7.24 52.00
CA ASP A 10 12.55 8.27 51.26
C ASP A 10 11.73 9.21 52.15
N ASP A 11 11.36 8.75 53.34
CA ASP A 11 10.69 9.56 54.38
C ASP A 11 11.65 10.55 55.08
N GLY A 12 12.94 10.52 54.73
CA GLY A 12 13.99 11.34 55.32
C GLY A 12 14.59 10.78 56.60
N SER A 13 14.14 9.62 57.07
CA SER A 13 14.65 8.96 58.27
C SER A 13 16.03 8.34 58.03
N GLU A 14 16.94 8.54 58.99
CA GLU A 14 18.27 7.90 58.99
C GLU A 14 18.29 6.70 59.96
N MET A 15 18.66 5.52 59.47
CA MET A 15 18.78 4.30 60.29
C MET A 15 20.16 3.68 60.15
N ASP A 16 20.70 3.18 61.27
CA ASP A 16 21.97 2.45 61.28
C ASP A 16 21.67 0.94 61.16
N LEU A 17 22.10 0.33 60.05
CA LEU A 17 21.91 -1.08 59.71
C LEU A 17 23.24 -1.82 59.65
N ASP A 18 23.31 -3.09 60.03
CA ASP A 18 24.46 -3.93 59.77
C ASP A 18 24.42 -4.55 58.36
N SER A 19 25.49 -5.23 57.95
CA SER A 19 25.59 -5.81 56.60
C SER A 19 24.50 -6.84 56.29
N ASP A 20 24.06 -7.59 57.29
CA ASP A 20 23.08 -8.66 57.11
C ASP A 20 21.65 -8.08 57.01
N MET A 21 21.37 -7.03 57.78
CA MET A 21 20.11 -6.27 57.68
C MET A 21 19.98 -5.52 56.37
N VAL A 22 21.06 -4.91 55.85
CA VAL A 22 21.05 -4.29 54.51
C VAL A 22 20.65 -5.30 53.43
N ARG A 23 21.20 -6.52 53.48
CA ARG A 23 20.83 -7.57 52.54
C ARG A 23 19.37 -8.00 52.69
N SER A 24 18.91 -8.22 53.92
CA SER A 24 17.52 -8.60 54.20
C SER A 24 16.52 -7.52 53.73
N TRP A 25 16.85 -6.24 53.90
CA TRP A 25 15.99 -5.13 53.50
C TRP A 25 15.95 -4.97 51.97
N TYR A 26 17.07 -5.22 51.31
CA TYR A 26 17.14 -5.24 49.85
C TYR A 26 16.31 -6.39 49.24
N ASP A 27 16.41 -7.60 49.81
CA ASP A 27 15.63 -8.77 49.39
C ASP A 27 14.12 -8.57 49.64
N GLN A 28 13.74 -7.79 50.66
CA GLN A 28 12.36 -7.42 50.97
C GLN A 28 11.84 -6.22 50.15
N GLY A 29 12.70 -5.56 49.38
CA GLY A 29 12.36 -4.38 48.57
C GLY A 29 12.15 -3.10 49.38
N LEU A 30 12.63 -3.03 50.63
CA LEU A 30 12.55 -1.84 51.49
C LEU A 30 13.63 -0.80 51.14
N ILE A 31 14.73 -1.24 50.53
CA ILE A 31 15.83 -0.40 50.04
C ILE A 31 16.25 -0.87 48.65
N GLN A 32 16.75 0.06 47.85
CA GLN A 32 17.11 -0.13 46.44
C GLN A 32 18.58 0.22 46.18
N GLY A 33 19.09 -0.13 45.00
CA GLY A 33 20.51 0.07 44.64
C GLY A 33 20.98 1.53 44.70
N ASP A 34 20.07 2.47 44.42
CA ASP A 34 20.28 3.91 44.43
C ASP A 34 20.07 4.55 45.82
N THR A 35 19.63 3.78 46.82
CA THR A 35 19.33 4.30 48.16
C THR A 35 20.60 4.91 48.79
N PRO A 36 20.54 6.17 49.27
CA PRO A 36 21.70 6.85 49.84
C PRO A 36 22.14 6.18 51.14
N MET A 37 23.39 5.72 51.15
CA MET A 37 24.02 4.98 52.25
C MET A 37 25.40 5.58 52.60
N ARG A 38 25.76 5.49 53.88
CA ARG A 38 27.10 5.81 54.38
C ARG A 38 27.79 4.57 54.91
N ALA A 39 28.98 4.33 54.38
CA ALA A 39 29.86 3.27 54.87
C ALA A 39 30.29 3.54 56.32
N PRO A 40 30.54 2.48 57.11
CA PRO A 40 31.17 2.53 58.42
C PRO A 40 32.40 3.46 58.48
N GLY A 41 32.27 4.62 59.13
CA GLY A 41 33.37 5.59 59.29
C GLY A 41 33.55 6.59 58.14
N SER A 42 32.68 6.57 57.11
CA SER A 42 32.62 7.58 56.06
C SER A 42 31.66 8.73 56.43
N LYS A 43 32.03 9.96 56.05
CA LYS A 43 31.15 11.15 56.15
C LYS A 43 30.32 11.39 54.88
N ASN A 44 30.62 10.68 53.80
CA ASN A 44 30.03 10.93 52.49
C ASN A 44 28.89 9.95 52.23
N TRP A 45 27.72 10.49 51.88
CA TRP A 45 26.60 9.73 51.33
C TRP A 45 26.94 9.30 49.91
N ARG A 46 26.78 8.01 49.63
CA ARG A 46 26.95 7.41 48.30
C ARG A 46 25.81 6.44 48.05
N ARG A 47 25.60 6.05 46.80
CA ARG A 47 24.58 5.06 46.45
C ARG A 47 24.97 3.69 47.01
N MET A 48 23.98 2.86 47.33
CA MET A 48 24.20 1.57 47.98
C MET A 48 25.06 0.63 47.13
N ASP A 49 24.87 0.65 45.80
CA ASP A 49 25.65 -0.11 44.82
C ASP A 49 27.14 0.26 44.75
N GLU A 50 27.50 1.50 45.10
CA GLU A 50 28.89 1.96 45.22
C GLU A 50 29.53 1.60 46.56
N VAL A 51 28.72 1.41 47.60
CA VAL A 51 29.17 1.22 48.99
C VAL A 51 29.24 -0.25 49.38
N VAL A 52 28.36 -1.09 48.82
CA VAL A 52 28.23 -2.51 49.13
C VAL A 52 28.46 -3.33 47.86
N GLU A 53 29.32 -4.35 47.93
CA GLU A 53 29.55 -5.25 46.80
C GLU A 53 28.32 -6.16 46.58
N MET A 54 27.46 -5.80 45.62
CA MET A 54 26.20 -6.51 45.32
C MET A 54 26.37 -7.75 44.42
N ARG A 55 27.61 -8.21 44.21
CA ARG A 55 27.92 -9.29 43.26
C ARG A 55 27.31 -10.60 43.75
N GLY A 56 26.25 -11.08 43.08
CA GLY A 56 25.54 -12.32 43.40
C GLY A 56 24.26 -12.16 44.23
N TRP A 57 23.75 -10.93 44.41
CA TRP A 57 22.46 -10.68 45.06
C TRP A 57 21.32 -10.82 44.03
N LYS A 58 20.13 -11.26 44.46
CA LYS A 58 18.97 -11.38 43.57
C LYS A 58 18.46 -9.98 43.20
N GLU A 59 17.97 -9.78 41.97
CA GLU A 59 17.32 -8.52 41.60
C GLU A 59 16.11 -8.29 42.52
N SER A 60 16.09 -7.15 43.22
CA SER A 60 14.99 -6.81 44.12
C SER A 60 13.70 -6.61 43.29
N PRO A 61 12.54 -7.12 43.76
CA PRO A 61 11.27 -7.06 43.01
C PRO A 61 10.74 -5.63 42.78
N GLY A 62 11.37 -4.61 43.37
CA GLY A 62 11.04 -3.19 43.18
C GLY A 62 11.65 -2.53 41.94
N ARG A 63 12.53 -3.19 41.17
CA ARG A 63 13.13 -2.63 39.95
C ARG A 63 12.18 -2.68 38.75
N ALA A 64 10.97 -2.12 38.92
CA ALA A 64 10.17 -1.64 37.80
C ALA A 64 10.71 -0.26 37.43
N GLY A 65 11.74 -0.24 36.57
CA GLY A 65 12.37 0.93 35.93
C GLY A 65 12.06 2.30 36.54
N SER A 66 12.89 2.75 37.48
CA SER A 66 13.04 4.19 37.72
C SER A 66 13.81 4.77 36.54
N ASP A 67 13.19 5.71 35.84
CA ASP A 67 13.70 6.43 34.66
C ASP A 67 14.90 7.37 34.98
N ASP A 68 15.52 7.27 36.16
CA ASP A 68 16.44 8.28 36.70
C ASP A 68 17.95 7.93 36.57
N ASP A 69 18.31 6.75 36.07
CA ASP A 69 19.72 6.37 35.84
C ASP A 69 20.28 6.82 34.46
N GLU A 70 19.56 7.63 33.70
CA GLU A 70 20.02 8.19 32.41
C GLU A 70 20.78 9.53 32.51
N GLU A 71 21.04 10.05 33.71
CA GLU A 71 21.62 11.40 33.90
C GLU A 71 23.17 11.47 33.94
N ALA A 72 23.87 10.37 33.65
CA ALA A 72 25.35 10.32 33.65
C ALA A 72 26.00 10.12 32.26
N ALA A 73 25.36 10.58 31.19
CA ALA A 73 25.99 10.68 29.87
C ALA A 73 25.92 12.13 29.36
N GLY A 74 27.04 12.65 28.85
CA GLY A 74 27.25 14.04 28.39
C GLY A 74 26.27 14.54 27.32
N PRO A 75 26.53 15.71 26.70
CA PRO A 75 25.54 16.75 26.36
C PRO A 75 24.43 16.43 25.33
N ALA A 76 24.26 15.19 24.91
CA ALA A 76 23.05 14.71 24.27
C ALA A 76 22.78 13.27 24.72
N GLY A 77 21.78 13.07 25.59
CA GLY A 77 21.35 11.73 25.99
C GLY A 77 21.09 10.83 24.76
N PRO A 78 21.30 9.50 24.87
CA PRO A 78 21.22 8.53 23.76
C PRO A 78 19.92 8.58 22.96
N GLN A 79 18.87 9.19 23.51
CA GLN A 79 17.55 9.25 22.90
C GLN A 79 17.16 10.61 22.32
N LYS A 80 17.84 11.70 22.72
CA LYS A 80 17.57 13.04 22.17
C LYS A 80 18.00 13.14 20.71
N TRP A 81 19.21 12.67 20.37
CA TRP A 81 19.71 12.70 19.00
C TRP A 81 18.85 11.88 18.02
N ARG A 82 18.33 10.72 18.45
CA ARG A 82 17.41 9.89 17.65
C ARG A 82 16.13 10.63 17.30
N SER A 83 15.60 11.42 18.23
CA SER A 83 14.39 12.21 17.97
C SER A 83 14.65 13.30 16.92
N TYR A 84 15.81 13.95 16.96
CA TYR A 84 16.23 14.93 15.94
C TYR A 84 16.46 14.28 14.57
N VAL A 85 17.13 13.13 14.52
CA VAL A 85 17.35 12.41 13.27
C VAL A 85 16.04 11.94 12.66
N ALA A 86 15.13 11.38 13.47
CA ALA A 86 13.80 11.00 13.02
C ALA A 86 13.00 12.21 12.50
N SER A 87 13.07 13.36 13.19
CA SER A 87 12.45 14.61 12.74
C SER A 87 12.99 15.04 11.38
N ALA A 88 14.31 15.03 11.19
CA ALA A 88 14.94 15.37 9.90
C ALA A 88 14.50 14.43 8.77
N LEU A 89 14.44 13.12 9.03
CA LEU A 89 13.94 12.13 8.06
C LEU A 89 12.47 12.34 7.72
N LEU A 90 11.64 12.73 8.70
CA LEU A 90 10.22 13.02 8.47
C LEU A 90 10.00 14.33 7.72
N PHE A 91 10.84 15.34 7.93
CA PHE A 91 10.85 16.53 7.07
C PHE A 91 11.21 16.17 5.63
N ALA A 92 12.22 15.32 5.43
CA ALA A 92 12.58 14.84 4.10
C ALA A 92 11.44 14.03 3.46
N ALA A 93 10.76 13.17 4.23
CA ALA A 93 9.58 12.42 3.78
C ALA A 93 8.42 13.35 3.42
N ALA A 94 8.16 14.40 4.22
CA ALA A 94 7.16 15.41 3.93
C ALA A 94 7.46 16.17 2.63
N ALA A 95 8.72 16.56 2.43
CA ALA A 95 9.16 17.19 1.18
C ALA A 95 9.02 16.24 -0.02
N GLY A 96 9.37 14.95 0.14
CA GLY A 96 9.21 13.92 -0.89
C GLY A 96 7.74 13.69 -1.27
N ALA A 97 6.85 13.55 -0.29
CA ALA A 97 5.41 13.41 -0.52
C ALA A 97 4.79 14.69 -1.11
N GLY A 98 5.27 15.87 -0.69
CA GLY A 98 4.89 17.14 -1.29
C GLY A 98 5.29 17.20 -2.77
N TYR A 99 6.53 16.86 -3.10
CA TYR A 99 7.00 16.76 -4.48
C TYR A 99 6.16 15.77 -5.31
N MET A 100 5.79 14.62 -4.75
CA MET A 100 4.88 13.67 -5.40
C MET A 100 3.52 14.29 -5.72
N SER A 101 2.97 15.10 -4.81
CA SER A 101 1.68 15.77 -5.03
C SER A 101 1.70 16.81 -6.15
N PHE A 102 2.84 17.48 -6.38
CA PHE A 102 2.99 18.49 -7.44
C PHE A 102 3.35 17.88 -8.80
N PHE A 103 3.93 16.67 -8.82
CA PHE A 103 4.37 16.01 -10.05
C PHE A 103 3.82 14.58 -10.17
N PRO A 104 2.50 14.38 -10.21
CA PRO A 104 1.88 13.04 -10.24
C PRO A 104 2.32 12.22 -11.47
N GLU A 105 2.60 12.88 -12.59
CA GLU A 105 3.03 12.27 -13.86
C GLU A 105 4.37 11.51 -13.79
N ARG A 106 5.18 11.76 -12.75
CA ARG A 106 6.48 11.09 -12.55
C ARG A 106 6.38 9.80 -11.74
N TRP A 107 5.18 9.39 -11.37
CA TRP A 107 4.93 8.26 -10.49
C TRP A 107 4.00 7.24 -11.12
N THR A 108 4.05 5.99 -10.65
CA THR A 108 3.18 4.94 -11.20
C THR A 108 1.69 5.32 -11.09
N PRO A 109 0.86 5.04 -12.11
CA PRO A 109 -0.57 5.40 -12.10
C PRO A 109 -1.36 4.77 -10.94
N ALA A 110 -0.89 3.64 -10.42
CA ALA A 110 -1.48 2.98 -9.25
C ALA A 110 -1.40 3.84 -7.97
N LEU A 111 -0.51 4.84 -7.94
CA LEU A 111 -0.35 5.79 -6.84
C LEU A 111 -1.11 7.11 -7.05
N ALA A 112 -1.82 7.27 -8.17
CA ALA A 112 -2.66 8.44 -8.43
C ALA A 112 -3.76 8.68 -7.37
N PRO A 113 -4.44 7.66 -6.80
CA PRO A 113 -5.46 7.90 -5.78
C PRO A 113 -4.88 8.17 -4.39
N VAL A 114 -3.54 8.11 -4.22
CA VAL A 114 -2.91 8.30 -2.92
C VAL A 114 -3.00 9.77 -2.50
N PRO A 115 -3.48 10.07 -1.28
CA PRO A 115 -3.62 11.43 -0.78
C PRO A 115 -2.24 12.00 -0.35
N TRP A 116 -1.37 12.26 -1.33
CA TRP A 116 0.02 12.68 -1.11
C TRP A 116 0.15 13.96 -0.29
N ARG A 117 -0.80 14.89 -0.45
CA ARG A 117 -0.83 16.14 0.31
C ARG A 117 -1.10 15.89 1.80
N GLU A 118 -2.06 15.04 2.11
CA GLU A 118 -2.43 14.67 3.47
C GLU A 118 -1.29 13.88 4.14
N ILE A 119 -0.61 13.00 3.38
CA ILE A 119 0.59 12.30 3.85
C ILE A 119 1.73 13.28 4.14
N ALA A 120 1.97 14.26 3.27
CA ALA A 120 2.99 15.28 3.48
C ALA A 120 2.71 16.12 4.74
N LEU A 121 1.46 16.53 4.94
CA LEU A 121 1.04 17.26 6.15
C LEU A 121 1.15 16.38 7.40
N GLY A 122 0.75 15.12 7.33
CA GLY A 122 0.91 14.16 8.42
C GLY A 122 2.37 13.97 8.82
N ALA A 123 3.26 13.77 7.84
CA ALA A 123 4.69 13.66 8.07
C ALA A 123 5.29 14.95 8.66
N LEU A 124 4.81 16.13 8.23
CA LEU A 124 5.22 17.41 8.78
C LEU A 124 4.82 17.57 10.26
N VAL A 125 3.57 17.24 10.61
CA VAL A 125 3.10 17.27 12.00
C VAL A 125 3.93 16.33 12.87
N LEU A 126 4.22 15.12 12.39
CA LEU A 126 5.08 14.17 13.09
C LEU A 126 6.50 14.72 13.26
N ALA A 127 7.07 15.31 12.22
CA ALA A 127 8.40 15.93 12.28
C ALA A 127 8.45 17.04 13.34
N LEU A 128 7.47 17.95 13.34
CA LEU A 128 7.35 19.07 14.29
C LEU A 128 7.21 18.57 15.73
N SER A 129 6.41 17.52 15.95
CA SER A 129 6.22 16.93 17.29
C SER A 129 7.49 16.30 17.87
N LEU A 130 8.49 15.99 17.03
CA LEU A 130 9.77 15.42 17.45
C LEU A 130 10.89 16.46 17.64
N ILE A 131 10.77 17.69 17.09
CA ILE A 131 11.82 18.74 17.17
C ILE A 131 12.19 19.04 18.62
N ARG A 132 11.19 19.13 19.49
CA ARG A 132 11.42 19.53 20.89
C ARG A 132 11.99 18.39 21.75
N GLY A 133 12.05 17.17 21.21
CA GLY A 133 12.54 15.98 21.93
C GLY A 133 11.62 15.52 23.07
N TRP A 134 10.35 15.94 23.08
CA TRP A 134 9.40 15.61 24.14
C TRP A 134 9.03 14.12 24.16
N PRO A 135 8.89 13.50 25.36
CA PRO A 135 8.45 12.11 25.47
C PRO A 135 7.09 11.87 24.82
N ILE A 136 6.15 12.80 25.02
CA ILE A 136 4.79 12.73 24.48
C ILE A 136 4.81 12.73 22.94
N GLY A 137 5.57 13.64 22.33
CA GLY A 137 5.71 13.72 20.88
C GLY A 137 6.31 12.44 20.28
N ARG A 138 7.26 11.83 21.00
CA ARG A 138 7.85 10.54 20.62
C ARG A 138 6.84 9.40 20.68
N VAL A 139 6.08 9.30 21.78
CA VAL A 139 5.02 8.28 21.94
C VAL A 139 3.96 8.46 20.85
N PHE A 140 3.51 9.69 20.62
CA PHE A 140 2.57 10.02 19.55
C PHE A 140 3.07 9.56 18.19
N ALA A 141 4.30 9.95 17.80
CA ALA A 141 4.85 9.56 16.51
C ALA A 141 5.02 8.05 16.37
N ARG A 142 5.40 7.37 17.45
CA ARG A 142 5.54 5.92 17.48
C ARG A 142 4.19 5.21 17.31
N VAL A 143 3.14 5.67 17.99
CA VAL A 143 1.78 5.13 17.85
C VAL A 143 1.27 5.33 16.43
N VAL A 144 1.44 6.53 15.86
CA VAL A 144 1.03 6.81 14.48
C VAL A 144 1.76 5.92 13.48
N MET A 145 3.07 5.71 13.64
CA MET A 145 3.85 4.82 12.78
C MET A 145 3.41 3.36 12.90
N LEU A 146 3.10 2.90 14.11
CA LEU A 146 2.57 1.56 14.33
C LEU A 146 1.21 1.37 13.65
N LEU A 147 0.29 2.31 13.85
CA LEU A 147 -1.02 2.30 13.21
C LEU A 147 -0.90 2.35 11.69
N GLY A 148 0.02 3.17 11.15
CA GLY A 148 0.35 3.20 9.74
C GLY A 148 0.82 1.84 9.23
N ALA A 149 1.76 1.20 9.92
CA ALA A 149 2.25 -0.13 9.55
C ALA A 149 1.11 -1.18 9.52
N PHE A 150 0.20 -1.16 10.50
CA PHE A 150 -0.96 -2.05 10.50
C PHE A 150 -1.99 -1.72 9.41
N ALA A 151 -2.23 -0.44 9.13
CA ALA A 151 -3.17 0.01 8.11
C ALA A 151 -2.73 -0.35 6.67
N LEU A 152 -1.43 -0.57 6.44
CA LEU A 152 -0.92 -1.00 5.14
C LEU A 152 -1.33 -2.45 4.79
N PHE A 153 -1.59 -3.32 5.76
CA PHE A 153 -2.04 -4.71 5.50
C PHE A 153 -3.43 -4.82 4.88
N PRO A 154 -4.50 -4.22 5.44
CA PRO A 154 -5.82 -4.24 4.79
C PRO A 154 -5.79 -3.51 3.45
N LEU A 155 -4.97 -2.45 3.32
CA LEU A 155 -4.76 -1.77 2.04
C LEU A 155 -4.10 -2.71 1.01
N ALA A 156 -3.10 -3.49 1.42
CA ALA A 156 -2.47 -4.51 0.58
C ALA A 156 -3.49 -5.56 0.12
N GLY A 157 -4.30 -6.07 1.05
CA GLY A 157 -5.35 -7.04 0.75
C GLY A 157 -6.38 -6.51 -0.25
N LEU A 158 -6.79 -5.24 -0.09
CA LEU A 158 -7.72 -4.57 -1.00
C LEU A 158 -7.11 -4.35 -2.39
N LEU A 159 -5.84 -3.93 -2.47
CA LEU A 159 -5.12 -3.78 -3.74
C LEU A 159 -4.96 -5.13 -4.46
N ILE A 160 -4.63 -6.19 -3.72
CA ILE A 160 -4.55 -7.56 -4.26
C ILE A 160 -5.92 -8.01 -4.77
N ALA A 161 -6.99 -7.72 -4.03
CA ALA A 161 -8.36 -8.04 -4.44
C ALA A 161 -8.81 -7.25 -5.68
N GLN A 162 -8.35 -6.00 -5.84
CA GLN A 162 -8.52 -5.18 -7.04
C GLN A 162 -7.64 -5.62 -8.21
N GLY A 163 -6.74 -6.59 -7.99
CA GLY A 163 -5.85 -7.13 -9.01
C GLY A 163 -4.55 -6.34 -9.22
N VAL A 164 -4.24 -5.37 -8.35
CA VAL A 164 -2.98 -4.63 -8.39
C VAL A 164 -1.84 -5.55 -7.94
N ARG A 165 -0.83 -5.73 -8.79
CA ARG A 165 0.35 -6.57 -8.53
C ARG A 165 1.64 -5.91 -9.03
N GLY A 166 2.79 -6.41 -8.59
CA GLY A 166 4.11 -5.95 -9.04
C GLY A 166 4.61 -4.72 -8.29
N LEU A 167 5.14 -3.73 -9.01
CA LEU A 167 5.79 -2.53 -8.46
C LEU A 167 4.97 -1.81 -7.37
N PRO A 168 3.63 -1.61 -7.49
CA PRO A 168 2.87 -0.92 -6.45
C PRO A 168 2.80 -1.69 -5.12
N LEU A 169 2.80 -3.03 -5.15
CA LEU A 169 2.88 -3.85 -3.93
C LEU A 169 4.28 -3.77 -3.30
N LEU A 170 5.33 -3.65 -4.11
CA LEU A 170 6.69 -3.42 -3.62
C LEU A 170 6.84 -2.02 -3.02
N VAL A 171 6.18 -1.00 -3.57
CA VAL A 171 6.09 0.33 -2.95
C VAL A 171 5.39 0.24 -1.59
N LEU A 172 4.28 -0.50 -1.51
CA LEU A 172 3.54 -0.69 -0.26
C LEU A 172 4.36 -1.47 0.79
N LEU A 173 5.05 -2.52 0.37
CA LEU A 173 5.99 -3.26 1.21
C LEU A 173 7.12 -2.35 1.70
N SER A 174 7.66 -1.51 0.82
CA SER A 174 8.72 -0.55 1.15
C SER A 174 8.21 0.51 2.14
N ALA A 175 6.99 1.00 1.97
CA ALA A 175 6.34 1.91 2.90
C ALA A 175 6.10 1.25 4.27
N TRP A 176 5.77 -0.04 4.30
CA TRP A 176 5.64 -0.82 5.53
C TRP A 176 6.97 -0.98 6.26
N VAL A 177 8.07 -1.22 5.52
CA VAL A 177 9.43 -1.25 6.07
C VAL A 177 9.80 0.11 6.69
N VAL A 178 9.46 1.22 6.03
CA VAL A 178 9.68 2.58 6.58
C VAL A 178 8.93 2.76 7.90
N ALA A 179 7.62 2.49 7.92
CA ALA A 179 6.79 2.67 9.12
C ALA A 179 7.25 1.81 10.29
N SER A 180 7.58 0.54 10.02
CA SER A 180 8.10 -0.40 11.02
C SER A 180 9.49 0.02 11.52
N GLY A 181 10.34 0.51 10.62
CA GLY A 181 11.65 1.06 10.95
C GLY A 181 11.57 2.27 11.87
N PHE A 182 10.68 3.23 11.59
CA PHE A 182 10.45 4.39 12.46
C PHE A 182 9.90 3.99 13.83
N PHE A 183 8.95 3.04 13.89
CA PHE A 183 8.41 2.53 15.15
C PHE A 183 9.51 1.93 16.03
N ALA A 184 10.41 1.12 15.45
CA ALA A 184 11.53 0.52 16.16
C ALA A 184 12.59 1.56 16.53
N PHE A 185 12.92 2.47 15.62
CA PHE A 185 13.91 3.53 15.81
C PHE A 185 13.52 4.55 16.89
N LEU A 186 12.22 4.73 17.18
CA LEU A 186 11.73 5.62 18.24
C LEU A 186 11.51 4.90 19.59
N GLY A 187 11.81 3.60 19.68
CA GLY A 187 11.64 2.80 20.90
C GLY A 187 12.55 3.23 22.07
N ALA A 188 12.08 3.05 23.31
CA ALA A 188 12.80 3.40 24.53
C ALA A 188 14.10 2.62 24.70
N VAL A 189 14.03 1.30 24.55
CA VAL A 189 15.14 0.40 24.88
C VAL A 189 15.81 -0.08 23.59
N VAL A 190 16.67 0.76 23.00
CA VAL A 190 17.39 0.40 21.77
C VAL A 190 18.87 0.75 21.90
N ALA A 191 19.72 -0.27 21.86
CA ALA A 191 21.17 -0.08 21.78
C ALA A 191 21.53 0.74 20.53
N THR A 192 22.56 1.59 20.63
CA THR A 192 23.02 2.47 19.53
C THR A 192 23.32 1.72 18.23
N ALA A 193 23.88 0.50 18.31
CA ALA A 193 24.10 -0.36 17.15
C ALA A 193 22.78 -0.73 16.42
N ASN A 194 21.73 -1.05 17.17
CA ASN A 194 20.41 -1.36 16.60
C ASN A 194 19.74 -0.11 16.03
N ALA A 195 19.99 1.07 16.61
CA ALA A 195 19.49 2.33 16.09
C ALA A 195 20.03 2.63 14.68
N ILE A 196 21.31 2.33 14.43
CA ILE A 196 21.92 2.46 13.09
C ILE A 196 21.26 1.49 12.10
N LEU A 197 21.05 0.23 12.51
CA LEU A 197 20.38 -0.77 11.68
C LEU A 197 18.97 -0.31 11.27
N PHE A 198 18.20 0.25 12.22
CA PHE A 198 16.87 0.78 11.92
C PHE A 198 16.92 2.00 11.01
N LEU A 199 17.91 2.89 11.18
CA LEU A 199 18.12 4.01 10.27
C LEU A 199 18.38 3.54 8.83
N VAL A 200 19.28 2.56 8.66
CA VAL A 200 19.55 1.93 7.36
C VAL A 200 18.27 1.30 6.79
N THR A 201 17.48 0.63 7.63
CA THR A 201 16.20 0.02 7.22
C THR A 201 15.19 1.08 6.74
N ILE A 202 15.07 2.20 7.45
CA ILE A 202 14.21 3.33 7.06
C ILE A 202 14.66 3.89 5.71
N LEU A 203 15.97 4.14 5.54
CA LEU A 203 16.51 4.67 4.29
C LEU A 203 16.34 3.69 3.13
N LEU A 204 16.53 2.39 3.36
CA LEU A 204 16.33 1.36 2.35
C LEU A 204 14.86 1.26 1.93
N GLY A 205 13.92 1.32 2.89
CA GLY A 205 12.50 1.38 2.60
C GLY A 205 12.13 2.65 1.82
N ALA A 206 12.66 3.82 2.20
CA ALA A 206 12.41 5.07 1.48
C ALA A 206 12.96 5.03 0.05
N ALA A 207 14.16 4.48 -0.13
CA ALA A 207 14.75 4.23 -1.44
C ALA A 207 13.90 3.25 -2.27
N GLY A 208 13.32 2.22 -1.65
CA GLY A 208 12.39 1.30 -2.29
C GLY A 208 11.11 2.00 -2.77
N VAL A 209 10.51 2.86 -1.94
CA VAL A 209 9.34 3.67 -2.34
C VAL A 209 9.66 4.51 -3.58
N TYR A 210 10.83 5.16 -3.60
CA TYR A 210 11.27 5.94 -4.75
C TYR A 210 11.53 5.05 -5.97
N TYR A 211 12.35 4.02 -5.84
CA TYR A 211 12.80 3.17 -6.94
C TYR A 211 11.65 2.42 -7.63
N PHE A 212 10.71 1.87 -6.85
CA PHE A 212 9.57 1.14 -7.40
C PHE A 212 8.41 2.06 -7.81
N GLY A 213 8.33 3.27 -7.24
CA GLY A 213 7.27 4.22 -7.52
C GLY A 213 7.57 5.21 -8.65
N TYR A 214 8.85 5.50 -8.90
CA TYR A 214 9.28 6.51 -9.88
C TYR A 214 9.27 5.96 -11.31
N VAL A 215 8.70 6.74 -12.22
CA VAL A 215 8.71 6.46 -13.66
C VAL A 215 9.61 7.49 -14.35
N PRO A 216 10.73 7.08 -14.96
CA PRO A 216 11.63 7.99 -15.64
C PRO A 216 10.92 8.83 -16.72
N PRO A 217 11.21 10.14 -16.81
CA PRO A 217 10.72 10.96 -17.90
C PRO A 217 11.28 10.43 -19.23
N GLY A 218 10.39 10.03 -20.15
CA GLY A 218 10.74 9.42 -21.44
C GLY A 218 10.51 7.91 -21.54
N THR A 219 10.20 7.21 -20.44
CA THR A 219 9.74 5.80 -20.47
C THR A 219 8.22 5.67 -20.42
N ALA A 220 7.49 6.77 -20.59
CA ALA A 220 6.05 6.72 -20.74
C ALA A 220 5.70 5.95 -22.03
N PRO A 221 4.88 4.89 -22.01
CA PRO A 221 4.11 4.55 -23.19
C PRO A 221 3.32 5.79 -23.59
N ALA A 222 3.29 6.10 -24.89
CA ALA A 222 2.51 7.18 -25.46
C ALA A 222 1.02 6.98 -25.13
N ALA A 223 0.57 7.47 -23.98
CA ALA A 223 -0.83 7.48 -23.58
C ALA A 223 -1.09 8.54 -22.50
N SER A 224 -0.44 9.71 -22.62
CA SER A 224 -1.13 10.96 -22.36
C SER A 224 -1.16 11.69 -23.70
N VAL A 225 -2.17 11.39 -24.51
CA VAL A 225 -2.70 12.40 -25.42
C VAL A 225 -3.28 13.46 -24.50
N THR A 226 -2.42 14.36 -24.02
CA THR A 226 -2.81 15.75 -23.87
C THR A 226 -3.38 16.08 -25.24
N VAL A 227 -4.71 16.23 -25.32
CA VAL A 227 -5.35 16.80 -26.49
C VAL A 227 -4.75 18.20 -26.59
N SER A 228 -3.65 18.32 -27.33
CA SER A 228 -3.28 19.58 -27.95
C SER A 228 -4.50 19.96 -28.76
N ALA A 229 -5.25 20.94 -28.23
CA ALA A 229 -6.28 21.61 -28.98
C ALA A 229 -5.67 21.96 -30.34
N PRO A 230 -6.24 21.50 -31.47
CA PRO A 230 -5.72 21.90 -32.76
C PRO A 230 -5.82 23.43 -32.86
N ALA A 231 -4.73 24.05 -33.28
CA ALA A 231 -4.64 25.48 -33.56
C ALA A 231 -5.84 25.93 -34.43
N PRO A 232 -6.38 27.15 -34.22
CA PRO A 232 -7.61 27.57 -34.89
C PRO A 232 -7.33 27.78 -36.39
N THR A 233 -7.64 26.77 -37.20
CA THR A 233 -7.76 26.93 -38.65
C THR A 233 -9.10 27.59 -38.96
N ALA A 234 -8.99 28.75 -39.62
CA ALA A 234 -9.96 29.59 -40.33
C ALA A 234 -11.48 29.22 -40.29
N PRO A 235 -12.37 30.22 -40.10
CA PRO A 235 -13.81 29.98 -40.06
C PRO A 235 -14.37 29.65 -41.46
N PRO A 236 -15.33 28.71 -41.58
CA PRO A 236 -16.10 28.53 -42.81
C PRO A 236 -17.19 29.62 -42.92
N PRO A 237 -17.69 29.89 -44.15
CA PRO A 237 -18.55 31.03 -44.43
C PRO A 237 -19.95 30.85 -43.82
N THR A 238 -20.43 31.93 -43.21
CA THR A 238 -21.80 32.13 -42.76
C THR A 238 -22.78 32.09 -43.93
N LEU A 239 -23.73 31.17 -43.91
CA LEU A 239 -25.00 31.33 -44.63
C LEU A 239 -26.18 31.00 -43.70
N SER A 240 -26.81 32.10 -43.30
CA SER A 240 -28.26 32.28 -43.10
C SER A 240 -28.98 31.40 -42.07
N ALA A 241 -29.21 32.00 -40.90
CA ALA A 241 -30.28 31.61 -39.98
C ALA A 241 -31.28 32.76 -39.86
N ALA A 242 -32.57 32.47 -40.08
CA ALA A 242 -33.75 33.03 -39.39
C ALA A 242 -35.06 32.41 -39.98
N PRO A 243 -36.21 32.42 -39.28
CA PRO A 243 -36.44 31.83 -37.96
C PRO A 243 -37.81 31.08 -37.83
N ALA A 244 -38.00 30.44 -36.68
CA ALA A 244 -39.26 30.22 -35.94
C ALA A 244 -40.35 29.27 -36.50
N SER A 245 -40.65 28.22 -35.71
CA SER A 245 -42.01 27.81 -35.30
C SER A 245 -41.94 26.78 -34.16
N ALA A 246 -42.62 27.06 -33.05
CA ALA A 246 -42.76 26.21 -31.84
C ALA A 246 -43.79 25.06 -32.06
N PRO A 247 -44.00 24.08 -31.15
CA PRO A 247 -44.53 24.31 -29.79
C PRO A 247 -43.90 23.45 -28.66
N PRO A 248 -44.16 23.77 -27.38
CA PRO A 248 -43.61 23.06 -26.22
C PRO A 248 -44.49 21.87 -25.82
N GLY A 249 -43.90 20.69 -25.64
CA GLY A 249 -44.64 19.51 -25.21
C GLY A 249 -43.77 18.28 -24.93
N LEU A 250 -43.44 18.10 -23.64
CA LEU A 250 -43.38 16.83 -22.90
C LEU A 250 -42.51 15.65 -23.40
N THR A 251 -41.42 15.42 -22.63
CA THR A 251 -40.76 14.13 -22.25
C THR A 251 -39.91 13.39 -23.31
N PRO A 252 -38.99 12.47 -22.96
CA PRO A 252 -38.40 12.08 -21.66
C PRO A 252 -36.85 12.08 -21.66
N SER A 253 -36.27 11.84 -20.47
CA SER A 253 -34.86 11.47 -20.26
C SER A 253 -34.44 10.29 -21.15
N ALA A 254 -33.80 10.56 -22.29
CA ALA A 254 -33.20 9.54 -23.15
C ALA A 254 -31.69 9.48 -22.90
N GLY A 255 -31.20 8.26 -22.68
CA GLY A 255 -29.84 7.94 -22.26
C GLY A 255 -28.78 8.69 -23.07
N SER A 256 -27.83 9.25 -22.31
CA SER A 256 -26.62 9.89 -22.80
C SER A 256 -26.02 9.03 -23.92
N ALA A 257 -25.88 9.62 -25.11
CA ALA A 257 -25.05 9.02 -26.15
C ALA A 257 -23.68 8.68 -25.55
N PRO A 258 -23.11 7.49 -25.87
CA PRO A 258 -21.78 7.15 -25.37
C PRO A 258 -20.81 8.25 -25.77
N ASP A 259 -19.99 8.69 -24.80
CA ASP A 259 -18.90 9.63 -25.03
C ASP A 259 -18.12 9.16 -26.27
N PRO A 260 -17.78 10.06 -27.24
CA PRO A 260 -16.99 9.69 -28.41
C PRO A 260 -15.72 8.90 -28.05
N GLY A 261 -15.11 9.15 -26.88
CA GLY A 261 -13.98 8.35 -26.38
C GLY A 261 -14.33 6.89 -26.09
N THR A 262 -15.49 6.62 -25.49
CA THR A 262 -15.98 5.27 -25.22
C THR A 262 -16.32 4.52 -26.51
N ALA A 263 -16.94 5.20 -27.49
CA ALA A 263 -17.26 4.59 -28.78
C ALA A 263 -16.00 4.13 -29.54
N LEU A 264 -14.91 4.92 -29.49
CA LEU A 264 -13.62 4.54 -30.06
C LEU A 264 -13.00 3.35 -29.33
N ALA A 265 -13.05 3.34 -27.99
CA ALA A 265 -12.54 2.24 -27.19
C ALA A 265 -13.29 0.93 -27.44
N VAL A 266 -14.62 0.96 -27.54
CA VAL A 266 -15.46 -0.20 -27.90
C VAL A 266 -15.06 -0.75 -29.28
N ARG A 267 -14.81 0.14 -30.25
CA ARG A 267 -14.37 -0.26 -31.59
C ARG A 267 -12.98 -0.91 -31.56
N ALA A 268 -12.04 -0.35 -30.81
CA ALA A 268 -10.71 -0.93 -30.65
C ALA A 268 -10.78 -2.31 -29.96
N ALA A 269 -11.58 -2.45 -28.90
CA ALA A 269 -11.75 -3.70 -28.18
C ALA A 269 -12.38 -4.80 -29.05
N THR A 270 -13.40 -4.48 -29.85
CA THR A 270 -14.05 -5.45 -30.76
C THR A 270 -13.16 -5.85 -31.93
N GLN A 271 -12.27 -4.97 -32.41
CA GLN A 271 -11.27 -5.32 -33.42
C GLN A 271 -10.14 -6.21 -32.89
N GLU A 272 -9.75 -6.03 -31.62
CA GLU A 272 -8.72 -6.84 -30.98
C GLU A 272 -9.26 -8.12 -30.35
N ILE A 273 -10.54 -8.18 -30.02
CA ILE A 273 -11.17 -9.35 -29.41
C ILE A 273 -12.40 -9.72 -30.24
N PRO A 274 -12.23 -10.50 -31.33
CA PRO A 274 -13.33 -10.92 -32.19
C PRO A 274 -14.32 -11.85 -31.50
N LEU A 275 -14.10 -12.21 -30.23
CA LEU A 275 -15.02 -12.96 -29.40
C LEU A 275 -16.11 -12.07 -28.76
N LEU A 276 -15.85 -10.76 -28.66
CA LEU A 276 -16.77 -9.80 -28.07
C LEU A 276 -17.64 -9.16 -29.14
N SER A 277 -18.94 -9.10 -28.89
CA SER A 277 -19.84 -8.20 -29.62
C SER A 277 -19.62 -6.74 -29.17
N PRO A 278 -19.97 -5.75 -30.00
CA PRO A 278 -19.98 -4.34 -29.59
C PRO A 278 -20.77 -4.12 -28.29
N ARG A 279 -21.91 -4.80 -28.16
CA ARG A 279 -22.74 -4.71 -26.98
C ARG A 279 -22.05 -5.23 -25.71
N ALA A 280 -21.37 -6.38 -25.81
CA ALA A 280 -20.61 -6.93 -24.69
C ALA A 280 -19.45 -6.02 -24.27
N ALA A 281 -18.75 -5.40 -25.24
CA ALA A 281 -17.68 -4.46 -24.98
C ALA A 281 -18.19 -3.17 -24.29
N GLU A 282 -19.31 -2.61 -24.74
CA GLU A 282 -19.99 -1.48 -24.07
C GLU A 282 -20.36 -1.81 -22.62
N LEU A 283 -20.94 -2.99 -22.38
CA LEU A 283 -21.32 -3.42 -21.04
C LEU A 283 -20.10 -3.52 -20.11
N LEU A 284 -18.99 -4.09 -20.58
CA LEU A 284 -17.74 -4.16 -19.82
C LEU A 284 -17.18 -2.79 -19.47
N MET A 285 -17.23 -1.84 -20.42
CA MET A 285 -16.74 -0.48 -20.23
C MET A 285 -17.63 0.31 -19.27
N SER A 286 -18.96 0.21 -19.41
CA SER A 286 -19.93 0.92 -18.56
C SER A 286 -19.87 0.51 -17.08
N LYS A 287 -19.50 -0.74 -16.80
CA LYS A 287 -19.36 -1.28 -15.43
C LYS A 287 -17.95 -1.11 -14.85
N SER A 288 -17.01 -0.56 -15.61
CA SER A 288 -15.65 -0.29 -15.14
C SER A 288 -15.56 1.10 -14.54
N ALA A 289 -14.93 1.23 -13.36
CA ALA A 289 -14.64 2.54 -12.75
C ALA A 289 -13.76 3.44 -13.63
N ALA A 290 -12.97 2.85 -14.54
CA ALA A 290 -12.13 3.60 -15.48
C ALA A 290 -12.90 4.12 -16.71
N HIS A 291 -14.13 3.63 -16.97
CA HIS A 291 -14.96 3.86 -18.17
C HIS A 291 -14.32 3.48 -19.53
N ILE A 292 -13.00 3.56 -19.67
CA ILE A 292 -12.20 3.18 -20.83
C ILE A 292 -11.25 2.07 -20.37
N LEU A 293 -11.28 0.96 -21.07
CA LEU A 293 -10.43 -0.20 -20.80
C LEU A 293 -9.57 -0.51 -22.01
N GLU A 294 -8.29 -0.79 -21.76
CA GLU A 294 -7.37 -1.28 -22.78
C GLU A 294 -7.80 -2.68 -23.26
N PRO A 295 -7.66 -3.02 -24.56
CA PRO A 295 -8.13 -4.30 -25.08
C PRO A 295 -7.64 -5.54 -24.31
N PRO A 296 -6.36 -5.68 -23.89
CA PRO A 296 -5.93 -6.83 -23.10
C PRO A 296 -6.66 -6.97 -21.76
N GLU A 297 -7.03 -5.86 -21.12
CA GLU A 297 -7.80 -5.89 -19.87
C GLU A 297 -9.26 -6.30 -20.12
N VAL A 298 -9.86 -5.82 -21.21
CA VAL A 298 -11.19 -6.24 -21.66
C VAL A 298 -11.21 -7.75 -21.86
N PHE A 299 -10.19 -8.31 -22.52
CA PHE A 299 -10.04 -9.75 -22.75
C PHE A 299 -10.04 -10.55 -21.45
N ARG A 300 -9.15 -10.19 -20.52
CA ARG A 300 -9.01 -10.88 -19.22
C ARG A 300 -10.31 -10.82 -18.41
N ARG A 301 -10.92 -9.64 -18.31
CA ARG A 301 -12.16 -9.43 -17.55
C ARG A 301 -13.33 -10.21 -18.16
N ALA A 302 -13.42 -10.24 -19.48
CA ALA A 302 -14.47 -10.95 -20.19
C ALA A 302 -14.46 -12.45 -19.85
N TYR A 303 -13.31 -13.11 -19.90
CA TYR A 303 -13.19 -14.53 -19.53
C TYR A 303 -13.50 -14.81 -18.06
N GLY A 304 -13.09 -13.91 -17.16
CA GLY A 304 -13.42 -14.00 -15.74
C GLY A 304 -14.92 -13.83 -15.43
N LEU A 305 -15.67 -13.10 -16.26
CA LEU A 305 -17.11 -12.89 -16.13
C LEU A 305 -17.91 -14.01 -16.81
N VAL A 306 -17.51 -14.42 -18.01
CA VAL A 306 -18.15 -15.53 -18.72
C VAL A 306 -18.09 -16.81 -17.90
N GLY A 307 -16.95 -17.13 -17.29
CA GLY A 307 -16.81 -18.28 -16.39
C GLY A 307 -17.83 -18.27 -15.25
N ARG A 308 -18.17 -17.09 -14.72
CA ARG A 308 -19.18 -16.93 -13.67
C ARG A 308 -20.60 -17.06 -14.18
N GLY A 309 -20.89 -16.58 -15.39
CA GLY A 309 -22.24 -16.60 -15.96
C GLY A 309 -22.58 -17.84 -16.80
N LEU A 310 -21.71 -18.86 -16.84
CA LEU A 310 -21.99 -20.12 -17.56
C LEU A 310 -23.29 -20.79 -17.11
N TYR A 311 -23.73 -20.59 -15.86
CA TYR A 311 -25.00 -21.15 -15.34
C TYR A 311 -26.24 -20.62 -16.07
N ALA A 312 -26.15 -19.46 -16.75
CA ALA A 312 -27.26 -18.87 -17.50
C ALA A 312 -27.45 -19.50 -18.89
N LEU A 313 -26.51 -20.35 -19.31
CA LEU A 313 -26.64 -21.13 -20.53
C LEU A 313 -27.46 -22.39 -20.23
N SER A 314 -28.36 -22.75 -21.15
CA SER A 314 -29.03 -24.05 -21.10
C SER A 314 -28.02 -25.19 -21.28
N LYS A 315 -28.45 -26.43 -21.02
CA LYS A 315 -27.58 -27.60 -21.26
C LYS A 315 -27.15 -27.72 -22.73
N SER A 316 -28.05 -27.41 -23.67
CA SER A 316 -27.73 -27.44 -25.10
C SER A 316 -26.76 -26.32 -25.49
N GLU A 317 -26.97 -25.11 -24.98
CA GLU A 317 -26.10 -23.95 -25.22
C GLU A 317 -24.71 -24.15 -24.61
N SER A 318 -24.63 -24.74 -23.41
CA SER A 318 -23.36 -25.06 -22.75
C SER A 318 -22.57 -26.10 -23.55
N LYS A 319 -23.25 -27.13 -24.08
CA LYS A 319 -22.63 -28.14 -24.96
C LYS A 319 -22.12 -27.49 -26.25
N GLU A 320 -22.96 -26.69 -26.90
CA GLU A 320 -22.60 -25.96 -28.11
C GLU A 320 -21.40 -25.03 -27.89
N MET A 321 -21.38 -24.30 -26.76
CA MET A 321 -20.26 -23.44 -26.36
C MET A 321 -18.96 -24.23 -26.18
N GLY A 322 -19.05 -25.43 -25.59
CA GLY A 322 -17.94 -26.37 -25.43
C GLY A 322 -17.43 -26.94 -26.76
N ASP A 323 -18.33 -27.31 -27.66
CA ASP A 323 -17.99 -27.79 -29.01
C ASP A 323 -17.30 -26.70 -29.83
N LEU A 324 -17.78 -25.46 -29.74
CA LEU A 324 -17.16 -24.29 -30.39
C LEU A 324 -15.79 -23.96 -29.80
N HIS A 325 -15.62 -24.01 -28.49
CA HIS A 325 -14.31 -23.85 -27.86
C HIS A 325 -13.36 -24.98 -28.26
N THR A 326 -13.81 -26.23 -28.30
CA THR A 326 -12.99 -27.36 -28.76
C THR A 326 -12.50 -27.15 -30.19
N ALA A 327 -13.39 -26.72 -31.10
CA ALA A 327 -13.03 -26.38 -32.48
C ALA A 327 -12.02 -25.22 -32.57
N LEU A 328 -12.17 -24.24 -31.67
CA LEU A 328 -11.25 -23.10 -31.55
C LEU A 328 -9.86 -23.54 -31.08
N TYR A 329 -9.76 -24.34 -30.02
CA TYR A 329 -8.48 -24.83 -29.53
C TYR A 329 -7.82 -25.75 -30.55
N ALA A 330 -8.60 -26.54 -31.29
CA ALA A 330 -8.07 -27.45 -32.31
C ALA A 330 -7.31 -26.74 -33.45
N SER A 331 -7.58 -25.46 -33.71
CA SER A 331 -6.84 -24.69 -34.73
C SER A 331 -5.46 -24.21 -34.26
N LEU A 332 -5.15 -24.34 -32.96
CA LEU A 332 -3.88 -23.93 -32.39
C LEU A 332 -2.86 -25.09 -32.31
N PRO A 333 -1.56 -24.80 -32.43
CA PRO A 333 -0.48 -25.73 -32.09
C PRO A 333 -0.62 -26.27 -30.65
N PRO A 334 -0.23 -27.53 -30.36
CA PRO A 334 -0.39 -28.14 -29.04
C PRO A 334 0.23 -27.34 -27.88
N ASP A 335 1.43 -26.79 -28.08
CA ASP A 335 2.14 -25.96 -27.10
C ASP A 335 1.41 -24.65 -26.81
N GLN A 336 0.78 -24.07 -27.83
CA GLN A 336 0.00 -22.85 -27.70
C GLN A 336 -1.36 -23.12 -27.04
N ARG A 337 -1.98 -24.27 -27.31
CA ARG A 337 -3.23 -24.70 -26.64
C ARG A 337 -3.05 -24.83 -25.15
N GLU A 338 -2.00 -25.51 -24.71
CA GLU A 338 -1.71 -25.74 -23.29
C GLU A 338 -1.52 -24.40 -22.56
N ARG A 339 -0.66 -23.53 -23.11
CA ARG A 339 -0.43 -22.18 -22.55
C ARG A 339 -1.70 -21.33 -22.48
N LEU A 340 -2.54 -21.38 -23.51
CA LEU A 340 -3.79 -20.63 -23.54
C LEU A 340 -4.81 -21.19 -22.55
N GLY A 341 -4.86 -22.51 -22.38
CA GLY A 341 -5.69 -23.18 -21.38
C GLY A 341 -5.29 -22.79 -19.96
N GLU A 342 -4.00 -22.90 -19.62
CA GLU A 342 -3.47 -22.49 -18.32
C GLU A 342 -3.74 -21.01 -18.04
N TYR A 343 -3.58 -20.16 -19.05
CA TYR A 343 -3.91 -18.73 -18.94
C TYR A 343 -5.41 -18.52 -18.66
N ILE A 344 -6.30 -19.18 -19.40
CA ILE A 344 -7.75 -19.01 -19.25
C ILE A 344 -8.22 -19.52 -17.90
N ASP A 345 -7.69 -20.65 -17.43
CA ASP A 345 -7.98 -21.17 -16.09
C ASP A 345 -7.49 -20.20 -15.00
N ARG A 346 -6.33 -19.56 -15.19
CA ARG A 346 -5.88 -18.48 -14.31
C ARG A 346 -6.80 -17.27 -14.36
N ALA A 347 -7.18 -16.80 -15.55
CA ALA A 347 -8.05 -15.65 -15.72
C ALA A 347 -9.44 -15.87 -15.10
N ARG A 348 -10.01 -17.09 -15.24
CA ARG A 348 -11.29 -17.48 -14.63
C ARG A 348 -11.24 -17.49 -13.11
N ASN A 349 -10.17 -18.03 -12.54
CA ASN A 349 -9.98 -18.13 -11.10
C ASN A 349 -9.38 -16.86 -10.47
N ARG A 350 -9.24 -15.77 -11.26
CA ARG A 350 -8.64 -14.49 -10.83
C ARG A 350 -7.20 -14.62 -10.31
N TYR A 351 -6.46 -15.63 -10.76
CA TYR A 351 -5.03 -15.72 -10.55
C TYR A 351 -4.30 -14.61 -11.33
N ALA A 352 -3.05 -14.32 -10.95
CA ALA A 352 -2.25 -13.29 -11.59
C ALA A 352 -1.95 -13.61 -13.05
N THR A 353 -2.08 -12.61 -13.91
CA THR A 353 -1.53 -12.58 -15.27
C THR A 353 -0.79 -11.25 -15.47
N THR A 354 0.20 -11.20 -16.36
CA THR A 354 0.93 -9.96 -16.67
C THR A 354 0.33 -9.25 -17.88
N PRO A 355 0.47 -7.91 -18.04
CA PRO A 355 -0.07 -7.21 -19.22
C PRO A 355 0.52 -7.71 -20.55
N GLU A 356 1.78 -8.12 -20.55
CA GLU A 356 2.42 -8.71 -21.72
C GLU A 356 1.87 -10.09 -22.06
N GLU A 357 1.58 -10.89 -21.03
CA GLU A 357 0.93 -12.18 -21.16
C GLU A 357 -0.52 -12.03 -21.66
N ASP A 358 -1.29 -11.09 -21.08
CA ASP A 358 -2.64 -10.75 -21.53
C ASP A 358 -2.66 -10.33 -23.01
N ARG A 359 -1.69 -9.51 -23.43
CA ARG A 359 -1.55 -9.10 -24.84
C ARG A 359 -1.20 -10.28 -25.75
N ARG A 360 -0.27 -11.15 -25.34
CA ARG A 360 0.10 -12.35 -26.12
C ARG A 360 -1.07 -13.33 -26.24
N MET A 361 -1.78 -13.59 -25.14
CA MET A 361 -2.89 -14.55 -25.11
C MET A 361 -4.14 -14.01 -25.80
N SER A 362 -4.41 -12.70 -25.72
CA SER A 362 -5.47 -12.07 -26.51
C SER A 362 -5.19 -12.14 -28.02
N GLN A 363 -3.95 -11.90 -28.46
CA GLN A 363 -3.55 -12.08 -29.87
C GLN A 363 -3.67 -13.53 -30.34
N LEU A 364 -3.28 -14.49 -29.50
CA LEU A 364 -3.41 -15.92 -29.79
C LEU A 364 -4.88 -16.35 -29.87
N MET A 365 -5.72 -15.87 -28.97
CA MET A 365 -7.16 -16.12 -29.03
C MET A 365 -7.79 -15.44 -30.24
N LYS A 366 -7.38 -14.21 -30.59
CA LYS A 366 -7.83 -13.51 -31.80
C LYS A 366 -7.56 -14.33 -33.05
N SER A 367 -6.35 -14.85 -33.24
CA SER A 367 -6.03 -15.69 -34.41
C SER A 367 -6.87 -16.97 -34.44
N ALA A 368 -7.07 -17.62 -33.30
CA ALA A 368 -7.92 -18.81 -33.19
C ALA A 368 -9.39 -18.51 -33.53
N VAL A 369 -9.97 -17.43 -33.01
CA VAL A 369 -11.35 -17.03 -33.33
C VAL A 369 -11.51 -16.67 -34.80
N LEU A 370 -10.53 -15.99 -35.40
CA LEU A 370 -10.57 -15.61 -36.81
C LEU A 370 -10.44 -16.82 -37.76
N SER A 371 -9.88 -17.93 -37.28
CA SER A 371 -9.82 -19.19 -38.04
C SER A 371 -11.17 -19.92 -38.15
N LEU A 372 -12.14 -19.58 -37.29
CA LEU A 372 -13.47 -20.17 -37.34
C LEU A 372 -14.31 -19.56 -38.49
N PRO A 373 -15.21 -20.35 -39.11
CA PRO A 373 -16.21 -19.84 -40.04
C PRO A 373 -17.06 -18.72 -39.41
N ALA A 374 -17.49 -17.76 -40.23
CA ALA A 374 -18.21 -16.57 -39.76
C ALA A 374 -19.48 -16.90 -38.95
N ASP A 375 -20.24 -17.90 -39.38
CA ASP A 375 -21.46 -18.34 -38.68
C ASP A 375 -21.17 -18.89 -37.29
N LYS A 376 -20.11 -19.73 -37.18
CA LYS A 376 -19.68 -20.30 -35.89
C LYS A 376 -19.15 -19.22 -34.95
N ARG A 377 -18.43 -18.23 -35.49
CA ARG A 377 -17.93 -17.08 -34.72
C ARG A 377 -19.09 -16.21 -34.22
N ALA A 378 -20.07 -15.89 -35.05
CA ALA A 378 -21.25 -15.12 -34.64
C ALA A 378 -22.05 -15.86 -33.55
N ARG A 379 -22.19 -17.19 -33.69
CA ARG A 379 -22.83 -18.03 -32.68
C ARG A 379 -22.06 -18.05 -31.37
N LEU A 380 -20.74 -18.19 -31.44
CA LEU A 380 -19.84 -18.13 -30.29
C LEU A 380 -19.93 -16.77 -29.57
N GLN A 381 -19.93 -15.66 -30.31
CA GLN A 381 -20.12 -14.31 -29.75
C GLN A 381 -21.44 -14.18 -28.99
N ALA A 382 -22.55 -14.68 -29.55
CA ALA A 382 -23.86 -14.61 -28.91
C ALA A 382 -23.92 -15.41 -27.59
N LEU A 383 -23.37 -16.62 -27.56
CA LEU A 383 -23.29 -17.43 -26.34
C LEU A 383 -22.36 -16.79 -25.30
N PHE A 384 -21.24 -16.21 -25.75
CA PHE A 384 -20.29 -15.51 -24.90
C PHE A 384 -20.90 -14.26 -24.28
N GLU A 385 -21.63 -13.44 -25.05
CA GLU A 385 -22.36 -12.27 -24.55
C GLU A 385 -23.44 -12.64 -23.54
N LYS A 386 -24.20 -13.70 -23.78
CA LYS A 386 -25.24 -14.19 -22.85
C LYS A 386 -24.62 -14.58 -21.50
N ALA A 387 -23.54 -15.35 -21.51
CA ALA A 387 -22.83 -15.73 -20.30
C ALA A 387 -22.16 -14.52 -19.63
N LEU A 388 -21.60 -13.59 -20.39
CA LEU A 388 -20.96 -12.39 -19.85
C LEU A 388 -21.96 -11.50 -19.12
N THR A 389 -23.13 -11.29 -19.72
CA THR A 389 -24.21 -10.47 -19.14
C THR A 389 -24.69 -11.06 -17.82
N ALA A 390 -24.94 -12.37 -17.77
CA ALA A 390 -25.30 -13.05 -16.53
C ALA A 390 -24.18 -12.99 -15.46
N GLY A 391 -22.92 -13.01 -15.88
CA GLY A 391 -21.77 -12.86 -14.99
C GLY A 391 -21.62 -11.46 -14.39
N LEU A 392 -22.18 -10.43 -15.04
CA LEU A 392 -22.20 -9.05 -14.55
C LEU A 392 -23.32 -8.80 -13.52
N ASP A 393 -24.41 -9.55 -13.59
CA ASP A 393 -25.56 -9.40 -12.67
C ASP A 393 -25.30 -10.01 -11.28
N LYS A 394 -24.23 -10.78 -11.13
CA LYS A 394 -23.85 -11.43 -9.87
C LYS A 394 -22.72 -10.63 -9.17
N PRO A 395 -22.92 -10.20 -7.91
CA PRO A 395 -21.95 -9.37 -7.17
C PRO A 395 -20.59 -10.05 -6.96
#